data_AF-A0A2V4C6L4-F1
#
_entry.id   AF-A0A2V4C6L4-F1
#
_cell.length_a   1.000
_cell.length_b   1.000
_cell.length_c   1.000
_cell.angle_alpha   90.00
_cell.angle_beta   90.00
_cell.angle_gamma   90.00
#
_symmetry.space_group_name_H-M   'P 1'
#
loop_
_entity.id
_entity.type
_entity.pdbx_description
1 polymer ?
#
loop_
_entity_poly.entity_id
_entity_poly.type
_entity_poly.pdbx_seq_one_letter_code
_entity_poly.pdbx_strand_id
1 'polypeptide(L)'
;MKRYKLYKKVKPVYCNFEELLANIVLPLVIASYISYPILYFFGTQSAIIFNVFLSLSANYFHKGLKSYLPIFNNNDLGFRPSLSWFCSFIIIFIVLLIADFGFYLLVLYQKKNEFNIFHFYSWLGILFGLPLLYYTLKLGQYYFVKKYQDLEFINIVLAVNYDLNLFLAINNIQFVNTANRKSSDIKITNNIRSYSQKEFMAVKTKSRHYYINKEGFREMVQIPFNADTVLLSWFSYVENKYYEIEIPFPFKKFIEEQQKCSIDKFKVFRGRETKPLYLHLYLNGGFKFFYKDIILIDSPENKEGEINEEEKKMKFGMIY
;
A
#
# COMPACT_ATOMS: atom_id res chain seq x y z
N MET A 1 0.43 -27.15 5.50
CA MET A 1 0.26 -25.73 5.88
C MET A 1 -1.21 -25.34 5.88
N LYS A 2 -1.75 -24.87 7.02
CA LYS A 2 -3.13 -24.35 7.10
C LYS A 2 -3.23 -23.05 6.27
N ARG A 3 -4.20 -22.94 5.34
CA ARG A 3 -4.41 -21.73 4.52
C ARG A 3 -5.18 -20.67 5.33
N TYR A 4 -4.49 -19.61 5.75
CA TYR A 4 -5.09 -18.43 6.38
C TYR A 4 -5.31 -17.30 5.37
N LYS A 5 -6.40 -16.54 5.54
CA LYS A 5 -6.63 -15.29 4.82
C LYS A 5 -5.85 -14.18 5.53
N LEU A 6 -4.73 -13.79 4.93
CA LEU A 6 -3.91 -12.69 5.42
C LEU A 6 -4.61 -11.34 5.22
N TYR A 7 -4.42 -10.43 6.17
CA TYR A 7 -4.77 -9.03 5.99
C TYR A 7 -4.09 -8.48 4.73
N LYS A 8 -4.83 -7.73 3.91
CA LYS A 8 -4.29 -7.07 2.73
C LYS A 8 -4.53 -5.58 2.84
N LYS A 9 -3.48 -4.80 3.11
CA LYS A 9 -3.58 -3.35 3.18
C LYS A 9 -4.07 -2.80 1.84
N VAL A 10 -5.23 -2.12 1.85
CA VAL A 10 -5.73 -1.43 0.66
C VAL A 10 -5.06 -0.06 0.59
N LYS A 11 -4.36 0.22 -0.51
CA LYS A 11 -3.78 1.54 -0.75
C LYS A 11 -4.92 2.55 -0.99
N PRO A 12 -4.82 3.78 -0.47
CA PRO A 12 -5.77 4.83 -0.81
C PRO A 12 -5.77 5.05 -2.32
N VAL A 13 -6.94 5.38 -2.87
CA VAL A 13 -7.04 5.86 -4.25
C VAL A 13 -6.38 7.23 -4.29
N TYR A 14 -5.10 7.26 -4.64
CA TYR A 14 -4.35 8.50 -4.76
C TYR A 14 -4.71 9.12 -6.12
N CYS A 15 -5.63 10.08 -6.11
CA CYS A 15 -5.80 10.97 -7.25
C CYS A 15 -4.93 12.19 -6.95
N ASN A 16 -3.68 12.18 -7.43
CA ASN A 16 -2.88 13.39 -7.40
C ASN A 16 -3.47 14.34 -8.46
N PHE A 17 -4.38 15.22 -8.03
CA PHE A 17 -5.08 16.13 -8.92
C PHE A 17 -4.12 17.05 -9.66
N GLU A 18 -3.00 17.42 -9.04
CA GLU A 18 -1.94 18.22 -9.68
C GLU A 18 -1.26 17.46 -10.81
N GLU A 19 -0.87 16.21 -10.59
CA GLU A 19 -0.31 15.36 -11.66
C GLU A 19 -1.31 15.08 -12.78
N LEU A 20 -2.58 14.86 -12.44
CA LEU A 20 -3.64 14.63 -13.43
C LEU A 20 -3.86 15.89 -14.28
N LEU A 21 -3.91 17.06 -13.64
CA LEU A 21 -4.01 18.34 -14.34
C LEU A 21 -2.80 18.58 -15.24
N ALA A 22 -1.59 18.45 -14.72
CA ALA A 22 -0.37 18.78 -15.43
C ALA A 22 -0.05 17.80 -16.58
N ASN A 23 -0.28 16.50 -16.37
CA ASN A 23 0.16 15.47 -17.32
C ASN A 23 -0.94 15.03 -18.31
N ILE A 24 -2.22 15.24 -18.00
CA ILE A 24 -3.34 14.75 -18.83
C ILE A 24 -4.20 15.91 -19.31
N VAL A 25 -4.74 16.72 -18.39
CA VAL A 25 -5.70 17.78 -18.76
C VAL A 25 -5.04 18.90 -19.53
N LEU A 26 -3.92 19.43 -19.04
CA LEU A 26 -3.23 20.57 -19.65
C LEU A 26 -2.75 20.26 -21.08
N PRO A 27 -2.08 19.15 -21.39
CA PRO A 27 -1.70 18.82 -22.76
C PRO A 27 -2.89 18.68 -23.70
N LEU A 28 -4.00 18.12 -23.19
CA LEU A 28 -5.22 17.92 -23.96
C LEU A 28 -5.91 19.25 -24.27
N VAL A 29 -5.95 20.18 -23.31
CA VAL A 29 -6.43 21.55 -23.53
C VAL A 29 -5.55 22.30 -24.55
N ILE A 30 -4.22 22.18 -24.46
CA ILE A 30 -3.29 22.80 -25.42
C ILE A 30 -3.52 22.22 -26.83
N ALA A 31 -3.59 20.89 -26.95
CA ALA A 31 -3.84 20.22 -28.21
C ALA A 31 -5.16 20.68 -28.83
N SER A 32 -6.22 20.76 -28.04
CA SER A 32 -7.52 21.19 -28.53
C SER A 32 -7.59 22.69 -28.84
N TYR A 33 -6.81 23.54 -28.15
CA TYR A 33 -6.69 24.96 -28.48
C TYR A 33 -6.03 25.16 -29.86
N ILE A 34 -5.08 24.30 -30.23
CA ILE A 34 -4.43 24.32 -31.54
C ILE A 34 -5.32 23.66 -32.61
N SER A 35 -6.07 22.61 -32.26
CA SER A 35 -6.98 21.94 -33.20
C SER A 35 -8.15 22.83 -33.61
N TYR A 36 -8.62 23.73 -32.74
CA TYR A 36 -9.73 24.64 -33.02
C TYR A 36 -9.52 25.54 -34.27
N PRO A 37 -8.44 26.33 -34.41
CA PRO A 37 -8.23 27.11 -35.64
C PRO A 37 -8.03 26.20 -36.85
N ILE A 38 -7.44 25.01 -36.70
CA ILE A 38 -7.29 24.05 -37.80
C ILE A 38 -8.68 23.60 -38.29
N LEU A 39 -9.56 23.23 -37.36
CA LEU A 39 -10.96 22.88 -37.64
C LEU A 39 -11.72 24.04 -38.28
N TYR A 40 -11.53 25.26 -37.76
CA TYR A 40 -12.23 26.44 -38.22
C TYR A 40 -11.79 26.86 -39.63
N PHE A 41 -10.50 26.89 -39.96
CA PHE A 41 -10.03 27.37 -41.27
C PHE A 41 -9.91 26.27 -42.32
N PHE A 42 -9.39 25.09 -41.94
CA PHE A 42 -9.03 24.02 -42.88
C PHE A 42 -10.02 22.84 -42.87
N GLY A 43 -10.92 22.80 -41.90
CA GLY A 43 -11.98 21.79 -41.82
C GLY A 43 -11.56 20.48 -41.12
N THR A 44 -12.46 19.50 -41.14
CA THR A 44 -12.34 18.25 -40.37
C THR A 44 -11.22 17.34 -40.85
N GLN A 45 -10.97 17.25 -42.16
CA GLN A 45 -9.92 16.41 -42.73
C GLN A 45 -8.53 16.82 -42.22
N SER A 46 -8.24 18.12 -42.21
CA SER A 46 -6.96 18.66 -41.71
C SER A 46 -6.80 18.43 -40.21
N ALA A 47 -7.88 18.54 -39.43
CA ALA A 47 -7.84 18.27 -38.00
C ALA A 47 -7.57 16.79 -37.67
N ILE A 48 -8.14 15.86 -38.44
CA ILE A 48 -7.85 14.43 -38.30
C ILE A 48 -6.37 14.16 -38.56
N ILE A 49 -5.81 14.72 -39.64
CA ILE A 49 -4.38 14.57 -39.97
C ILE A 49 -3.51 15.15 -38.85
N PHE A 50 -3.86 16.33 -38.32
CA PHE A 50 -3.17 16.93 -37.18
C PHE A 50 -3.16 16.01 -35.95
N ASN A 51 -4.30 15.42 -35.60
CA ASN A 51 -4.40 14.49 -34.47
C ASN A 51 -3.63 13.19 -34.69
N VAL A 52 -3.47 12.72 -35.92
CA VAL A 52 -2.57 11.59 -36.24
C VAL A 52 -1.11 11.99 -35.93
N PHE A 53 -0.66 13.16 -36.38
CA PHE A 53 0.71 13.62 -36.08
C PHE A 53 0.91 13.83 -34.58
N LEU A 54 -0.05 14.47 -33.90
CA LEU A 54 0.05 14.76 -32.48
C LEU A 54 0.04 13.49 -31.63
N SER A 55 -0.77 12.49 -32.00
CA SER A 55 -0.76 11.18 -31.32
C SER A 55 0.51 10.38 -31.59
N LEU A 56 1.10 10.45 -32.80
CA LEU A 56 2.42 9.87 -33.07
C LEU A 56 3.52 10.53 -32.25
N SER A 57 3.56 11.87 -32.21
CA SER A 57 4.53 12.62 -31.42
C SER A 57 4.36 12.32 -29.92
N ALA A 58 3.13 12.36 -29.41
CA ALA A 58 2.84 12.01 -28.02
C ALA A 58 3.32 10.59 -27.72
N ASN A 59 3.01 9.61 -28.57
CA ASN A 59 3.42 8.22 -28.37
C ASN A 59 4.93 7.99 -28.50
N TYR A 60 5.65 8.83 -29.25
CA TYR A 60 7.11 8.81 -29.34
C TYR A 60 7.77 9.38 -28.07
N PHE A 61 7.27 10.50 -27.56
CA PHE A 61 7.81 11.16 -26.36
C PHE A 61 7.32 10.54 -25.04
N HIS A 62 6.19 9.83 -25.03
CA HIS A 62 5.67 9.23 -23.81
C HIS A 62 6.32 7.89 -23.44
N LYS A 63 7.40 7.97 -22.65
CA LYS A 63 7.69 6.91 -21.65
C LYS A 63 6.71 6.96 -20.46
N GLY A 64 6.14 8.13 -20.16
CA GLY A 64 5.31 8.38 -18.97
C GLY A 64 3.89 7.79 -18.96
N LEU A 65 3.15 7.77 -20.07
CA LEU A 65 1.75 7.27 -20.12
C LEU A 65 1.68 5.76 -19.87
N LYS A 66 2.76 5.03 -20.22
CA LYS A 66 2.96 3.62 -19.89
C LYS A 66 2.99 3.33 -18.38
N SER A 67 3.35 4.32 -17.56
CA SER A 67 3.34 4.22 -16.09
C SER A 67 1.94 4.38 -15.48
N TYR A 68 1.01 5.07 -16.15
CA TYR A 68 -0.32 5.39 -15.62
C TYR A 68 -1.41 4.42 -16.09
N LEU A 69 -1.17 3.66 -17.15
CA LEU A 69 -2.05 2.56 -17.59
C LEU A 69 -1.52 1.21 -17.06
N PRO A 70 -2.06 0.67 -15.95
CA PRO A 70 -1.58 -0.57 -15.35
C PRO A 70 -1.69 -1.80 -16.28
N ILE A 71 -2.49 -1.71 -17.34
CA ILE A 71 -2.66 -2.76 -18.35
C ILE A 71 -1.38 -2.97 -19.18
N PHE A 72 -0.54 -1.93 -19.34
CA PHE A 72 0.68 -1.98 -20.15
C PHE A 72 1.98 -2.08 -19.34
N ASN A 73 1.90 -2.10 -18.01
CA ASN A 73 3.06 -2.13 -17.11
C ASN A 73 3.40 -3.54 -16.59
N ASN A 74 2.53 -4.52 -16.81
CA ASN A 74 2.86 -5.92 -16.52
C ASN A 74 3.64 -6.49 -17.71
N ASN A 75 4.97 -6.54 -17.56
CA ASN A 75 5.88 -7.25 -18.47
C ASN A 75 5.61 -8.78 -18.53
N ASP A 76 4.65 -9.30 -17.77
CA ASP A 76 4.31 -10.73 -17.68
C ASP A 76 3.35 -11.22 -18.77
N LEU A 77 2.72 -10.33 -19.54
CA LEU A 77 1.96 -10.71 -20.72
C LEU A 77 2.88 -10.53 -21.93
N GLY A 78 3.27 -11.63 -22.58
CA GLY A 78 4.15 -11.71 -23.75
C GLY A 78 3.64 -11.00 -25.02
N PHE A 79 3.09 -9.80 -24.89
CA PHE A 79 2.70 -8.94 -25.98
C PHE A 79 3.94 -8.35 -26.64
N ARG A 80 4.05 -8.56 -27.96
CA ARG A 80 5.12 -7.98 -28.78
C ARG A 80 5.13 -6.45 -28.60
N PRO A 81 6.31 -5.84 -28.39
CA PRO A 81 6.43 -4.40 -28.10
C PRO A 81 5.80 -3.50 -29.18
N SER A 82 5.75 -3.95 -30.43
CA SER A 82 5.09 -3.23 -31.54
C SER A 82 3.57 -3.13 -31.38
N LEU A 83 2.90 -4.17 -30.89
CA LEU A 83 1.44 -4.15 -30.70
C LEU A 83 1.05 -3.19 -29.56
N SER A 84 1.81 -3.20 -28.47
CA SER A 84 1.60 -2.26 -27.35
C SER A 84 1.76 -0.81 -27.80
N TRP A 85 2.73 -0.52 -28.66
CA TRP A 85 2.94 0.82 -29.21
C TRP A 85 1.78 1.26 -30.10
N PHE A 86 1.27 0.37 -30.95
CA PHE A 86 0.10 0.65 -31.79
C PHE A 86 -1.18 0.86 -30.98
N CYS A 87 -1.43 0.05 -29.95
CA CYS A 87 -2.56 0.24 -29.06
C CYS A 87 -2.49 1.57 -28.30
N SER A 88 -1.30 1.96 -27.81
CA SER A 88 -1.08 3.25 -27.16
C SER A 88 -1.38 4.42 -28.10
N PHE A 89 -0.90 4.35 -29.36
CA PHE A 89 -1.23 5.33 -30.40
C PHE A 89 -2.74 5.45 -30.62
N ILE A 90 -3.45 4.33 -30.81
CA ILE A 90 -4.90 4.33 -31.01
C ILE A 90 -5.63 4.97 -29.82
N ILE A 91 -5.24 4.64 -28.59
CA ILE A 91 -5.87 5.19 -27.39
C ILE A 91 -5.69 6.71 -27.35
N ILE A 92 -4.46 7.21 -27.53
CA ILE A 92 -4.18 8.65 -27.54
C ILE A 92 -4.97 9.35 -28.66
N PHE A 93 -4.99 8.75 -29.85
CA PHE A 93 -5.73 9.29 -30.99
C PHE A 93 -7.24 9.38 -30.73
N ILE A 94 -7.85 8.33 -30.17
CA ILE A 94 -9.27 8.33 -29.79
C ILE A 94 -9.55 9.41 -28.74
N VAL A 95 -8.69 9.55 -27.73
CA VAL A 95 -8.85 10.57 -26.69
C VAL A 95 -8.81 11.99 -27.27
N LEU A 96 -7.89 12.26 -28.21
CA LEU A 96 -7.82 13.55 -28.91
C LEU A 96 -9.06 13.80 -29.76
N LEU A 97 -9.55 12.79 -30.50
CA LEU A 97 -10.78 12.94 -31.28
C LEU A 97 -12.01 13.21 -30.41
N ILE A 98 -12.11 12.55 -29.25
CA ILE A 98 -13.18 12.82 -28.28
C ILE A 98 -13.06 14.25 -27.80
N ALA A 99 -11.88 14.73 -27.44
CA ALA A 99 -11.66 16.11 -27.00
C ALA A 99 -12.09 17.13 -28.08
N ASP A 100 -11.63 16.92 -29.32
CA ASP A 100 -11.86 17.81 -30.44
C ASP A 100 -13.30 17.79 -30.97
N PHE A 101 -14.07 16.73 -30.68
CA PHE A 101 -15.48 16.67 -31.06
C PHE A 101 -16.29 17.83 -30.46
N GLY A 102 -15.96 18.29 -29.24
CA GLY A 102 -16.60 19.47 -28.65
C GLY A 102 -16.30 20.76 -29.43
N PHE A 103 -15.05 20.92 -29.87
CA PHE A 103 -14.64 22.07 -30.69
C PHE A 103 -15.25 22.01 -32.09
N TYR A 104 -15.41 20.83 -32.67
CA TYR A 104 -16.14 20.63 -33.91
C TYR A 104 -17.61 21.10 -33.80
N LEU A 105 -18.31 20.75 -32.71
CA LEU A 105 -19.67 21.23 -32.46
C LEU A 105 -19.72 22.76 -32.33
N LEU A 106 -18.72 23.39 -31.70
CA LEU A 106 -18.61 24.85 -31.63
C LEU A 106 -18.40 25.49 -33.01
N VAL A 107 -17.54 24.92 -33.85
CA VAL A 107 -17.32 25.41 -35.22
C VAL A 107 -18.58 25.27 -36.09
N LEU A 108 -19.31 24.15 -35.96
CA LEU A 108 -20.60 23.98 -36.63
C LEU A 108 -21.60 25.06 -36.22
N TYR A 109 -21.69 25.34 -34.92
CA TYR A 109 -22.55 26.40 -34.42
C TYR A 109 -22.16 27.76 -34.99
N GLN A 110 -20.88 28.11 -35.00
CA GLN A 110 -20.42 29.41 -35.52
C GLN A 110 -20.61 29.57 -37.04
N LYS A 111 -20.35 28.53 -37.82
CA LYS A 111 -20.40 28.62 -39.30
C LYS A 111 -21.79 28.41 -39.87
N LYS A 112 -22.59 27.51 -39.27
CA LYS A 112 -23.88 27.07 -39.82
C LYS A 112 -25.06 27.41 -38.93
N ASN A 113 -24.82 27.95 -37.73
CA ASN A 113 -25.85 28.17 -36.71
C ASN A 113 -26.62 26.89 -36.32
N GLU A 114 -25.98 25.72 -36.51
CA GLU A 114 -26.52 24.41 -36.16
C GLU A 114 -25.93 23.98 -34.81
N PHE A 115 -26.76 23.92 -33.76
CA PHE A 115 -26.36 23.40 -32.45
C PHE A 115 -27.21 22.20 -32.05
N ASN A 116 -26.59 21.03 -32.00
CA ASN A 116 -27.25 19.84 -31.48
C ASN A 116 -26.91 19.66 -29.99
N ILE A 117 -27.86 20.07 -29.16
CA ILE A 117 -27.80 19.99 -27.69
C ILE A 117 -27.49 18.55 -27.22
N PHE A 118 -28.08 17.53 -27.85
CA PHE A 118 -27.89 16.14 -27.46
C PHE A 118 -26.45 15.67 -27.70
N HIS A 119 -25.84 16.04 -28.82
CA HIS A 119 -24.43 15.71 -29.09
C HIS A 119 -23.50 16.41 -28.11
N PHE A 120 -23.77 17.67 -27.76
CA PHE A 120 -22.96 18.41 -26.80
C PHE A 120 -23.00 17.81 -25.40
N TYR A 121 -24.19 17.48 -24.88
CA TYR A 121 -24.31 16.83 -23.58
C TYR A 121 -23.72 15.42 -23.56
N SER A 122 -23.85 14.66 -24.66
CA SER A 122 -23.23 13.34 -24.77
C SER A 122 -21.71 13.44 -24.71
N TRP A 123 -21.13 14.43 -25.41
CA TRP A 123 -19.71 14.73 -25.37
C TRP A 123 -19.23 15.10 -23.96
N LEU A 124 -19.92 16.02 -23.27
CA LEU A 124 -19.59 16.37 -21.88
C LEU A 124 -19.67 15.16 -20.94
N GLY A 125 -20.68 14.31 -21.11
CA GLY A 125 -20.85 13.09 -20.34
C GLY A 125 -19.70 12.10 -20.55
N ILE A 126 -19.21 11.95 -21.79
CA ILE A 126 -18.04 11.10 -22.08
C ILE A 126 -16.77 11.71 -21.51
N LEU A 127 -16.54 13.01 -21.71
CA LEU A 127 -15.30 13.69 -21.33
C LEU A 127 -15.12 13.81 -19.81
N PHE A 128 -16.17 14.17 -19.09
CA PHE A 128 -16.11 14.38 -17.64
C PHE A 128 -16.83 13.31 -16.84
N GLY A 129 -17.97 12.82 -17.34
CA GLY A 129 -18.80 11.84 -16.62
C GLY A 129 -18.12 10.49 -16.46
N LEU A 130 -17.48 9.94 -17.50
CA LEU A 130 -16.79 8.64 -17.41
C LEU A 130 -15.61 8.66 -16.43
N PRO A 131 -14.68 9.64 -16.46
CA PRO A 131 -13.64 9.75 -15.43
C PRO A 131 -14.21 9.90 -14.01
N LEU A 132 -15.21 10.77 -13.82
CA LEU A 132 -15.84 10.96 -12.51
C LEU A 132 -16.49 9.67 -12.00
N LEU A 133 -17.21 8.94 -12.86
CA LEU A 133 -17.81 7.65 -12.52
C LEU A 133 -16.75 6.61 -12.15
N TYR A 134 -15.65 6.55 -12.91
CA TYR A 134 -14.54 5.65 -12.60
C TYR A 134 -13.95 5.91 -11.21
N TYR A 135 -13.62 7.18 -10.91
CA TYR A 135 -13.02 7.54 -9.62
C TYR A 135 -14.00 7.38 -8.46
N THR A 136 -15.27 7.71 -8.63
CA THR A 136 -16.31 7.50 -7.60
C THR A 136 -16.51 6.03 -7.30
N LEU A 137 -16.56 5.15 -8.31
CA LEU A 137 -16.61 3.70 -8.09
C LEU A 137 -15.36 3.18 -7.38
N LYS A 138 -14.16 3.64 -7.76
CA LYS A 138 -12.91 3.26 -7.09
C LYS A 138 -12.86 3.72 -5.64
N LEU A 139 -13.29 4.95 -5.35
CA LEU A 139 -13.42 5.46 -3.99
C LEU A 139 -14.45 4.65 -3.20
N GLY A 140 -15.60 4.34 -3.79
CA GLY A 140 -16.62 3.50 -3.18
C GLY A 140 -16.09 2.11 -2.81
N GLN A 141 -15.38 1.45 -3.72
CA GLN A 141 -14.71 0.17 -3.47
C GLN A 141 -13.68 0.28 -2.34
N TYR A 142 -12.87 1.34 -2.34
CA TYR A 142 -11.88 1.58 -1.27
C TYR A 142 -12.56 1.70 0.10
N TYR A 143 -13.59 2.55 0.23
CA TYR A 143 -14.29 2.74 1.49
C TYR A 143 -15.06 1.49 1.92
N PHE A 144 -15.63 0.74 0.98
CA PHE A 144 -16.29 -0.53 1.26
C PHE A 144 -15.32 -1.54 1.86
N VAL A 145 -14.16 -1.76 1.23
CA VAL A 145 -13.16 -2.71 1.73
C VAL A 145 -12.55 -2.22 3.04
N LYS A 146 -12.29 -0.92 3.18
CA LYS A 146 -11.78 -0.33 4.43
C LYS A 146 -12.77 -0.53 5.58
N LYS A 147 -14.06 -0.27 5.37
CA LYS A 147 -15.11 -0.51 6.37
C LYS A 147 -15.17 -1.97 6.77
N TYR A 148 -15.06 -2.89 5.82
CA TYR A 148 -15.00 -4.32 6.09
C TYR A 148 -13.77 -4.70 6.91
N GLN A 149 -12.60 -4.12 6.61
CA GLN A 149 -11.37 -4.32 7.38
C GLN A 149 -11.49 -3.79 8.81
N ASP A 150 -12.06 -2.62 9.01
CA ASP A 150 -12.27 -2.02 10.34
C ASP A 150 -13.26 -2.83 11.20
N LEU A 151 -14.13 -3.63 10.59
CA LEU A 151 -15.02 -4.57 11.30
C LEU A 151 -14.34 -5.89 11.66
N GLU A 152 -13.29 -6.29 10.94
CA GLU A 152 -12.66 -7.60 11.08
C GLU A 152 -11.30 -7.56 11.77
N PHE A 153 -10.68 -6.38 11.84
CA PHE A 153 -9.35 -6.19 12.39
C PHE A 153 -9.30 -4.96 13.32
N ILE A 154 -8.45 -5.05 14.34
CA ILE A 154 -8.09 -3.94 15.22
C ILE A 154 -6.71 -3.44 14.82
N ASN A 155 -6.56 -2.12 14.68
CA ASN A 155 -5.27 -1.48 14.46
C ASN A 155 -4.59 -1.19 15.80
N ILE A 156 -3.38 -1.71 16.00
CA ILE A 156 -2.56 -1.43 17.18
C ILE A 156 -1.10 -1.21 16.81
N VAL A 157 -0.40 -0.37 17.56
CA VAL A 157 1.06 -0.28 17.47
C VAL A 157 1.67 -1.51 18.15
N LEU A 158 2.40 -2.34 17.41
CA LEU A 158 3.22 -3.40 17.97
C LEU A 158 4.66 -2.87 18.11
N ALA A 159 5.16 -2.84 19.33
CA ALA A 159 6.52 -2.50 19.66
C ALA A 159 7.26 -3.77 20.12
N VAL A 160 8.35 -4.14 19.46
CA VAL A 160 9.19 -5.27 19.88
C VAL A 160 10.48 -4.73 20.48
N ASN A 161 10.71 -5.09 21.73
CA ASN A 161 11.92 -4.78 22.47
C ASN A 161 12.70 -6.07 22.71
N TYR A 162 14.01 -5.95 22.77
CA TYR A 162 14.91 -7.02 23.18
C TYR A 162 16.03 -6.39 24.01
N ASP A 163 16.61 -7.16 24.92
CA ASP A 163 17.79 -6.70 25.66
C ASP A 163 18.93 -6.48 24.66
N LEU A 164 19.69 -5.38 24.77
CA LEU A 164 20.74 -5.01 23.82
C LEU A 164 21.88 -6.04 23.75
N ASN A 165 22.02 -6.84 24.82
CA ASN A 165 22.95 -7.97 24.86
C ASN A 165 22.43 -9.21 24.10
N LEU A 166 21.15 -9.22 23.71
CA LEU A 166 20.50 -10.25 22.93
C LEU A 166 20.44 -9.85 21.47
N PHE A 167 21.36 -10.43 20.71
CA PHE A 167 21.41 -10.26 19.28
C PHE A 167 20.36 -11.19 18.67
N LEU A 168 19.18 -10.64 18.33
CA LEU A 168 18.02 -11.39 17.84
C LEU A 168 17.58 -10.91 16.45
N ALA A 169 17.19 -11.83 15.58
CA ALA A 169 16.47 -11.51 14.33
C ALA A 169 15.07 -12.11 14.38
N ILE A 170 14.05 -11.25 14.30
CA ILE A 170 12.67 -11.69 14.26
C ILE A 170 12.35 -12.12 12.82
N ASN A 171 11.80 -13.31 12.67
CA ASN A 171 11.43 -13.89 11.39
C ASN A 171 9.94 -13.68 11.11
N ASN A 172 9.08 -14.00 12.09
CA ASN A 172 7.64 -13.94 11.92
C ASN A 172 6.92 -13.55 13.21
N ILE A 173 5.93 -12.67 13.09
CA ILE A 173 4.94 -12.40 14.13
C ILE A 173 3.58 -12.43 13.45
N GLN A 174 2.69 -13.35 13.83
CA GLN A 174 1.34 -13.42 13.29
C GLN A 174 0.31 -13.66 14.37
N PHE A 175 -0.75 -12.86 14.37
CA PHE A 175 -1.96 -13.07 15.16
C PHE A 175 -3.00 -13.73 14.28
N VAL A 176 -3.51 -14.88 14.73
CA VAL A 176 -4.43 -15.71 13.97
C VAL A 176 -5.73 -15.86 14.77
N ASN A 177 -6.85 -15.84 14.04
CA ASN A 177 -8.13 -16.34 14.52
C ASN A 177 -8.38 -17.69 13.83
N THR A 178 -8.30 -18.79 14.57
CA THR A 178 -8.44 -20.14 14.00
C THR A 178 -9.87 -20.44 13.52
N ALA A 179 -10.89 -19.89 14.18
CA ALA A 179 -12.29 -20.06 13.82
C ALA A 179 -12.62 -19.44 12.45
N ASN A 180 -12.17 -18.20 12.23
CA ASN A 180 -12.44 -17.45 10.99
C ASN A 180 -11.32 -17.58 9.95
N ARG A 181 -10.23 -18.30 10.28
CA ARG A 181 -9.01 -18.46 9.48
C ARG A 181 -8.42 -17.14 8.97
N LYS A 182 -8.52 -16.08 9.75
CA LYS A 182 -7.92 -14.76 9.43
C LYS A 182 -6.60 -14.63 10.15
N SER A 183 -5.63 -13.99 9.51
CA SER A 183 -4.30 -13.76 10.08
C SER A 183 -3.81 -12.34 9.77
N SER A 184 -3.04 -11.77 10.69
CA SER A 184 -2.33 -10.51 10.49
C SER A 184 -1.22 -10.65 9.44
N ASP A 185 -1.02 -9.63 8.61
CA ASP A 185 0.12 -9.54 7.67
C ASP A 185 1.14 -8.53 8.23
N ILE A 186 1.97 -8.99 9.17
CA ILE A 186 3.04 -8.18 9.77
C ILE A 186 4.32 -8.44 8.98
N LYS A 187 4.81 -7.41 8.28
CA LYS A 187 6.07 -7.48 7.54
C LYS A 187 7.14 -6.75 8.32
N ILE A 188 8.14 -7.50 8.77
CA ILE A 188 9.26 -6.96 9.52
C ILE A 188 10.25 -6.39 8.51
N THR A 189 10.16 -5.09 8.26
CA THR A 189 10.98 -4.43 7.22
C THR A 189 12.33 -3.94 7.72
N ASN A 190 12.48 -3.74 9.04
CA ASN A 190 13.69 -3.21 9.65
C ASN A 190 14.01 -3.99 10.93
N ASN A 191 14.72 -5.12 10.82
CA ASN A 191 15.51 -5.57 11.96
C ASN A 191 16.62 -4.52 12.16
N ILE A 192 16.75 -3.95 13.36
CA ILE A 192 17.85 -3.03 13.66
C ILE A 192 19.16 -3.77 13.34
N ARG A 193 19.95 -3.21 12.43
CA ARG A 193 21.34 -3.64 12.24
C ARG A 193 22.07 -3.38 13.53
N SER A 194 22.42 -4.45 14.21
CA SER A 194 23.20 -4.42 15.43
C SER A 194 24.64 -4.01 15.09
N TYR A 195 25.16 -3.08 15.89
CA TYR A 195 26.57 -2.71 15.89
C TYR A 195 27.29 -3.70 16.81
N SER A 196 28.50 -4.14 16.43
CA SER A 196 29.38 -4.85 17.35
C SER A 196 29.67 -3.98 18.59
N GLN A 197 30.01 -4.58 19.73
CA GLN A 197 30.30 -3.83 20.95
C GLN A 197 31.41 -2.77 20.74
N LYS A 198 32.39 -3.06 19.88
CA LYS A 198 33.44 -2.12 19.47
C LYS A 198 32.87 -0.94 18.66
N GLU A 199 32.03 -1.21 17.67
CA GLU A 199 31.38 -0.16 16.86
C GLU A 199 30.42 0.69 17.70
N PHE A 200 29.67 0.06 18.61
CA PHE A 200 28.75 0.75 19.51
C PHE A 200 29.47 1.65 20.53
N MET A 201 30.63 1.20 21.02
CA MET A 201 31.51 2.00 21.88
C MET A 201 32.22 3.13 21.11
N ALA A 202 32.35 3.03 19.79
CA ALA A 202 32.87 4.09 18.93
C ALA A 202 31.81 5.15 18.57
N VAL A 203 30.52 4.83 18.69
CA VAL A 203 29.41 5.78 18.45
C VAL A 203 29.36 6.84 19.55
N LYS A 204 29.16 8.12 19.17
CA LYS A 204 29.03 9.27 20.09
C LYS A 204 27.99 9.00 21.18
N THR A 205 28.22 9.48 22.40
CA THR A 205 27.40 9.24 23.61
C THR A 205 25.90 9.56 23.43
N LYS A 206 25.56 10.64 22.72
CA LYS A 206 24.16 11.04 22.44
C LYS A 206 23.44 10.07 21.51
N SER A 207 24.13 9.59 20.47
CA SER A 207 23.63 8.54 19.57
C SER A 207 23.56 7.18 20.27
N ARG A 208 24.48 6.89 21.19
CA ARG A 208 24.46 5.65 21.97
C ARG A 208 23.17 5.54 22.78
N HIS A 209 22.81 6.57 23.55
CA HIS A 209 21.54 6.60 24.31
C HIS A 209 20.31 6.43 23.42
N TYR A 210 20.34 7.01 22.21
CA TYR A 210 19.27 6.84 21.24
C TYR A 210 19.12 5.39 20.78
N TYR A 211 20.23 4.70 20.45
CA TYR A 211 20.19 3.29 20.04
C TYR A 211 19.91 2.32 21.19
N ILE A 212 20.29 2.64 22.43
CA ILE A 212 19.97 1.85 23.63
C ILE A 212 18.44 1.78 23.83
N ASN A 213 17.76 2.91 23.62
CA ASN A 213 16.32 3.03 23.87
C ASN A 213 15.47 2.84 22.62
N LYS A 214 16.07 2.42 21.50
CA LYS A 214 15.35 2.26 20.24
C LYS A 214 14.69 0.88 20.18
N GLU A 215 13.37 0.89 20.12
CA GLU A 215 12.56 -0.32 19.91
C GLU A 215 12.99 -1.02 18.61
N GLY A 216 13.20 -2.33 18.69
CA GLY A 216 13.65 -3.20 17.58
C GLY A 216 12.72 -3.17 16.37
N PHE A 217 11.42 -3.05 16.66
CA PHE A 217 10.36 -2.90 15.68
C PHE A 217 9.26 -2.06 16.31
N ARG A 218 8.71 -1.07 15.58
CA ARG A 218 7.54 -0.32 16.02
C ARG A 218 6.69 0.07 14.83
N GLU A 219 5.66 -0.71 14.55
CA GLU A 219 4.75 -0.43 13.44
C GLU A 219 3.29 -0.66 13.82
N MET A 220 2.39 -0.02 13.06
CA MET A 220 0.95 -0.26 13.16
C MET A 220 0.60 -1.58 12.49
N VAL A 221 0.13 -2.55 13.29
CA VAL A 221 -0.27 -3.88 12.86
C VAL A 221 -1.78 -4.09 12.99
N GLN A 222 -2.32 -4.99 12.18
CA GLN A 222 -3.73 -5.37 12.18
C GLN A 222 -3.91 -6.74 12.85
N ILE A 223 -4.54 -6.77 14.02
CA ILE A 223 -4.88 -8.00 14.73
C ILE A 223 -6.32 -8.39 14.38
N PRO A 224 -6.61 -9.62 13.90
CA PRO A 224 -7.98 -10.04 13.62
C PRO A 224 -8.82 -10.04 14.92
N PHE A 225 -10.09 -9.65 14.83
CA PHE A 225 -11.00 -9.77 15.97
C PHE A 225 -11.09 -11.23 16.43
N ASN A 226 -11.11 -11.44 17.74
CA ASN A 226 -11.10 -12.75 18.39
C ASN A 226 -9.89 -13.60 17.96
N ALA A 227 -8.73 -12.98 17.77
CA ALA A 227 -7.48 -13.72 17.62
C ALA A 227 -7.29 -14.63 18.83
N ASP A 228 -7.02 -15.91 18.59
CA ASP A 228 -6.89 -16.94 19.62
C ASP A 228 -5.48 -17.51 19.68
N THR A 229 -4.65 -17.24 18.66
CA THR A 229 -3.29 -17.76 18.57
C THR A 229 -2.31 -16.69 18.11
N VAL A 230 -1.11 -16.68 18.70
CA VAL A 230 0.07 -15.98 18.19
C VAL A 230 1.08 -17.00 17.68
N LEU A 231 1.54 -16.80 16.46
CA LEU A 231 2.69 -17.50 15.88
C LEU A 231 3.88 -16.54 15.93
N LEU A 232 4.91 -16.93 16.67
CA LEU A 232 6.11 -16.13 16.86
C LEU A 232 7.33 -16.97 16.50
N SER A 233 8.19 -16.43 15.65
CA SER A 233 9.49 -17.05 15.39
C SER A 233 10.62 -16.04 15.25
N TRP A 234 11.77 -16.40 15.82
CA TRP A 234 12.96 -15.58 15.85
C TRP A 234 14.22 -16.43 15.98
N PHE A 235 15.34 -15.83 15.64
CA PHE A 235 16.65 -16.42 15.72
C PHE A 235 17.50 -15.66 16.73
N SER A 236 18.14 -16.38 17.65
CA SER A 236 19.08 -15.85 18.63
C SER A 236 20.51 -16.12 18.18
N TYR A 237 21.26 -15.07 17.85
CA TYR A 237 22.66 -15.19 17.42
C TYR A 237 23.60 -15.49 18.59
N VAL A 238 23.24 -15.08 19.80
CA VAL A 238 24.03 -15.34 21.02
C VAL A 238 23.99 -16.82 21.37
N GLU A 239 22.81 -17.43 21.25
CA GLU A 239 22.63 -18.87 21.53
C GLU A 239 22.85 -19.74 20.30
N ASN A 240 22.87 -19.13 19.12
CA ASN A 240 22.85 -19.80 17.82
C ASN A 240 21.64 -20.72 17.62
N LYS A 241 20.49 -20.35 18.19
CA LYS A 241 19.26 -21.15 18.22
C LYS A 241 18.09 -20.46 17.53
N TYR A 242 17.24 -21.26 16.90
CA TYR A 242 15.97 -20.80 16.33
C TYR A 242 14.82 -21.16 17.25
N TYR A 243 13.92 -20.22 17.49
CA TYR A 243 12.72 -20.43 18.31
C TYR A 243 11.49 -20.23 17.44
N GLU A 244 10.57 -21.19 17.50
CA GLU A 244 9.27 -21.14 16.83
C GLU A 244 8.20 -21.64 17.79
N ILE A 245 7.18 -20.80 18.02
CA ILE A 245 6.20 -21.05 19.06
C ILE A 245 4.81 -20.64 18.59
N GLU A 246 3.84 -21.50 18.91
CA GLU A 246 2.40 -21.26 18.78
C GLU A 246 1.80 -21.13 20.19
N ILE A 247 1.27 -19.95 20.53
CA ILE A 247 0.78 -19.63 21.89
C ILE A 247 -0.66 -19.11 21.85
N PRO A 248 -1.52 -19.49 22.80
CA PRO A 248 -2.86 -18.91 22.90
C PRO A 248 -2.82 -17.41 23.20
N PHE A 249 -3.55 -16.61 22.41
CA PHE A 249 -3.68 -15.16 22.59
C PHE A 249 -4.92 -14.81 23.44
N PRO A 250 -4.76 -14.16 24.61
CA PRO A 250 -5.89 -13.80 25.46
C PRO A 250 -6.60 -12.52 24.98
N PHE A 251 -7.27 -12.60 23.82
CA PHE A 251 -7.90 -11.43 23.16
C PHE A 251 -8.96 -10.73 24.01
N LYS A 252 -9.73 -11.47 24.81
CA LYS A 252 -10.74 -10.88 25.72
C LYS A 252 -10.09 -9.97 26.77
N LYS A 253 -9.03 -10.45 27.44
CA LYS A 253 -8.25 -9.68 28.41
C LYS A 253 -7.65 -8.43 27.77
N PHE A 254 -7.16 -8.57 26.53
CA PHE A 254 -6.62 -7.45 25.75
C PHE A 254 -7.69 -6.39 25.41
N ILE A 255 -8.90 -6.79 25.00
CA ILE A 255 -10.00 -5.83 24.71
C ILE A 255 -10.53 -5.17 25.99
N GLU A 256 -10.74 -5.92 27.07
CA GLU A 256 -11.27 -5.38 28.32
C GLU A 256 -10.37 -4.25 28.85
N GLU A 257 -9.05 -4.45 28.79
CA GLU A 257 -8.07 -3.42 29.15
C GLU A 257 -8.10 -2.20 28.20
N GLN A 258 -8.36 -2.39 26.91
CA GLN A 258 -8.60 -1.26 26.00
C GLN A 258 -9.85 -0.46 26.39
N GLN A 259 -10.95 -1.14 26.71
CA GLN A 259 -12.23 -0.49 27.02
C GLN A 259 -12.18 0.30 28.32
N LYS A 260 -11.56 -0.24 29.38
CA LYS A 260 -11.34 0.46 30.67
C LYS A 260 -10.62 1.81 30.51
N CYS A 261 -9.85 1.95 29.44
CA CYS A 261 -9.04 3.13 29.20
C CYS A 261 -9.73 4.19 28.32
N SER A 262 -10.94 3.90 27.84
CA SER A 262 -11.69 4.74 26.90
C SER A 262 -12.91 5.44 27.54
N ILE A 263 -12.81 5.81 28.82
CA ILE A 263 -13.94 6.32 29.60
C ILE A 263 -14.42 7.72 29.12
N ASP A 264 -13.58 8.49 28.41
CA ASP A 264 -13.88 9.91 28.12
C ASP A 264 -14.28 10.28 26.68
N LYS A 265 -14.56 9.32 25.77
CA LYS A 265 -14.91 9.68 24.38
C LYS A 265 -16.11 8.93 23.80
N PHE A 266 -16.93 9.67 23.05
CA PHE A 266 -18.12 9.19 22.33
C PHE A 266 -17.84 7.92 21.51
N LYS A 267 -18.83 7.02 21.42
CA LYS A 267 -18.79 5.71 20.71
C LYS A 267 -18.18 5.75 19.31
N VAL A 268 -18.25 6.89 18.61
CA VAL A 268 -17.76 7.08 17.24
C VAL A 268 -16.23 7.33 17.17
N PHE A 269 -15.60 7.74 18.28
CA PHE A 269 -14.15 8.00 18.37
C PHE A 269 -13.34 6.85 19.00
N ARG A 270 -13.94 5.68 19.20
CA ARG A 270 -13.31 4.48 19.80
C ARG A 270 -12.10 3.93 19.02
N GLY A 271 -11.70 4.52 17.89
CA GLY A 271 -10.67 4.03 17.01
C GLY A 271 -9.29 4.71 17.07
N ARG A 272 -8.92 5.50 18.09
CA ARG A 272 -7.70 6.33 17.99
C ARG A 272 -6.65 6.30 19.11
N GLU A 273 -6.87 5.64 20.23
CA GLU A 273 -5.81 5.50 21.24
C GLU A 273 -5.64 4.05 21.67
N THR A 274 -5.09 3.23 20.76
CA THR A 274 -4.53 1.94 21.15
C THR A 274 -3.10 2.18 21.63
N LYS A 275 -2.90 2.14 22.96
CA LYS A 275 -1.54 2.08 23.51
C LYS A 275 -0.78 0.90 22.86
N PRO A 276 0.55 0.99 22.69
CA PRO A 276 1.30 -0.06 22.05
C PRO A 276 1.21 -1.39 22.80
N LEU A 277 1.14 -2.49 22.04
CA LEU A 277 1.40 -3.84 22.52
C LEU A 277 2.92 -4.05 22.47
N TYR A 278 3.53 -4.33 23.61
CA TYR A 278 4.96 -4.58 23.71
C TYR A 278 5.23 -6.08 23.69
N LEU A 279 6.14 -6.53 22.84
CA LEU A 279 6.72 -7.86 22.87
C LEU A 279 8.16 -7.71 23.36
N HIS A 280 8.51 -8.36 24.47
CA HIS A 280 9.89 -8.44 24.95
C HIS A 280 10.41 -9.85 24.74
N LEU A 281 11.59 -9.97 24.14
CA LEU A 281 12.30 -11.24 23.95
C LEU A 281 13.48 -11.34 24.93
N TYR A 282 13.67 -12.52 25.50
CA TYR A 282 14.67 -12.87 26.51
C TYR A 282 15.51 -14.08 26.05
N LEU A 283 16.55 -14.41 26.83
CA LEU A 283 17.33 -15.65 26.68
C LEU A 283 16.45 -16.90 26.83
N ASN A 284 16.96 -18.04 26.38
CA ASN A 284 16.35 -19.37 26.43
C ASN A 284 14.99 -19.42 25.72
N GLY A 285 14.80 -18.57 24.73
CA GLY A 285 13.54 -18.45 24.02
C GLY A 285 12.43 -17.78 24.84
N GLY A 286 12.74 -17.16 25.99
CA GLY A 286 11.73 -16.50 26.82
C GLY A 286 11.11 -15.29 26.12
N PHE A 287 9.82 -15.05 26.32
CA PHE A 287 9.15 -13.85 25.81
C PHE A 287 8.02 -13.40 26.72
N LYS A 288 7.72 -12.09 26.69
CA LYS A 288 6.59 -11.50 27.39
C LYS A 288 5.83 -10.54 26.49
N PHE A 289 4.50 -10.66 26.50
CA PHE A 289 3.63 -9.64 25.92
C PHE A 289 3.12 -8.73 27.03
N PHE A 290 3.36 -7.43 26.89
CA PHE A 290 2.83 -6.41 27.78
C PHE A 290 1.86 -5.51 27.04
N TYR A 291 0.79 -5.16 27.72
CA TYR A 291 -0.08 -4.07 27.31
C TYR A 291 -0.17 -3.09 28.49
N LYS A 292 0.47 -1.93 28.32
CA LYS A 292 0.72 -0.99 29.44
C LYS A 292 1.56 -1.68 30.53
N ASP A 293 1.01 -1.80 31.73
CA ASP A 293 1.66 -2.36 32.92
C ASP A 293 1.19 -3.78 33.21
N ILE A 294 0.39 -4.39 32.31
CA ILE A 294 -0.18 -5.72 32.49
C ILE A 294 0.51 -6.71 31.58
N ILE A 295 0.95 -7.81 32.18
CA ILE A 295 1.48 -8.98 31.48
C ILE A 295 0.29 -9.75 30.90
N LEU A 296 0.24 -9.82 29.56
CA LEU A 296 -0.76 -10.61 28.84
C LEU A 296 -0.32 -12.06 28.71
N ILE A 297 0.95 -12.28 28.40
CA ILE A 297 1.57 -13.61 28.27
C ILE A 297 2.97 -13.52 28.88
N ASP A 298 3.31 -14.52 29.70
CA ASP A 298 4.66 -14.72 30.23
C ASP A 298 5.08 -16.15 29.92
N SER A 299 6.11 -16.31 29.09
CA SER A 299 6.73 -17.62 28.85
C SER A 299 8.24 -17.48 29.08
N PRO A 300 8.77 -17.98 30.21
CA PRO A 300 10.17 -17.76 30.57
C PRO A 300 11.15 -18.60 29.74
N GLU A 301 10.75 -19.77 29.27
CA GLU A 301 11.59 -20.68 28.48
C GLU A 301 10.75 -21.38 27.41
N ASN A 302 11.31 -21.54 26.20
CA ASN A 302 10.62 -22.21 25.11
C ASN A 302 11.54 -23.17 24.37
N LYS A 303 10.93 -24.18 23.74
CA LYS A 303 11.66 -25.20 22.98
C LYS A 303 12.23 -24.59 21.69
N GLU A 304 13.43 -25.06 21.35
CA GLU A 304 14.09 -24.76 20.09
C GLU A 304 13.29 -25.38 18.93
N GLY A 305 13.15 -24.62 17.84
CA GLY A 305 12.56 -25.07 16.59
C GLY A 305 13.63 -25.52 15.60
N GLU A 306 13.28 -26.43 14.69
CA GLU A 306 14.20 -26.87 13.63
C GLU A 306 14.24 -25.83 12.49
N ILE A 307 15.43 -25.38 12.10
CA ILE A 307 15.64 -24.57 10.90
C ILE A 307 16.76 -25.16 10.04
N ASN A 308 16.53 -25.23 8.73
CA ASN A 308 17.54 -25.68 7.78
C ASN A 308 18.68 -24.65 7.67
N GLU A 309 19.93 -25.11 7.57
CA GLU A 309 21.13 -24.29 7.38
C GLU A 309 21.04 -23.39 6.13
N GLU A 310 20.43 -23.86 5.05
CA GLU A 310 20.23 -23.05 3.84
C GLU A 310 19.26 -21.89 4.07
N GLU A 311 18.15 -22.14 4.77
CA GLU A 311 17.20 -21.08 5.16
C GLU A 311 17.81 -20.11 6.15
N LYS A 312 18.64 -20.61 7.07
CA LYS A 312 19.38 -19.81 8.05
C LYS A 312 20.34 -18.84 7.36
N LYS A 313 21.07 -19.31 6.34
CA LYS A 313 21.95 -18.47 5.51
C LYS A 313 21.17 -17.43 4.71
N MET A 314 20.07 -17.84 4.07
CA MET A 314 19.27 -16.95 3.21
C MET A 314 18.53 -15.86 4.00
N LYS A 315 17.96 -16.19 5.18
CA LYS A 315 17.15 -15.26 5.97
C LYS A 315 17.97 -14.41 6.94
N PHE A 316 19.08 -14.95 7.47
CA PHE A 316 19.83 -14.31 8.57
C PHE A 316 21.28 -13.96 8.22
N GLY A 317 21.74 -14.25 7.01
CA GLY A 317 23.01 -13.74 6.46
C GLY A 317 24.27 -14.30 7.10
N MET A 318 24.20 -15.47 7.75
CA MET A 318 25.40 -16.11 8.33
C MET A 318 26.28 -16.71 7.23
N ILE A 319 27.40 -16.07 6.95
CA ILE A 319 28.52 -16.66 6.22
C ILE A 319 29.53 -17.07 7.30
N TYR A 320 29.91 -18.34 7.34
CA TYR A 320 30.97 -18.84 8.22
C TYR A 320 32.32 -18.23 7.86
#